data_AF-A0A4U7C159-F1
#
_entry.id   AF-A0A4U7C159-F1
#
_cell.length_a   1.000
_cell.length_b   1.000
_cell.length_c   1.000
_cell.angle_alpha   90.00
_cell.angle_beta   90.00
_cell.angle_gamma   90.00
#
_symmetry.space_group_name_H-M   'P 1'
#
loop_
_entity.id
_entity.type
_entity.pdbx_description
1 polymer ?
#
loop_
_entity_poly.entity_id
_entity_poly.type
_entity_poly.pdbx_seq_one_letter_code
_entity_poly.pdbx_strand_id
1 'polypeptide(L)'
;MSSNFDEYLSSEERVYMSTDEKAMLVWGEASGSNDASLLGFTYNYPGEFESFTKTDELQMMQKFARGNNVPLLWIGKGRFDSGKLEVGQVTDKPDGTLHVDREWLDLDRAAAKLQEYFGTDYDRMGTSKAKNKRTAGGFHDWSRANLPERFKKQDLDIVITSDGVTPKYLIELKRSYIDLDGWTPFKDDLRNYVLQVTSAQGADAVPLIAYQNKETINDDSMMTLFKINNIDPNAGGSNWISTDRENGINAAEFKRRLLEGDLRI
;
A
#
# COMPACT_ATOMS: atom_id res chain seq x y z
N MET A 1 17.27 19.68 7.67
CA MET A 1 15.88 19.16 7.75
C MET A 1 15.94 17.74 7.23
N SER A 2 15.55 16.76 8.04
CA SER A 2 15.62 15.34 7.66
C SER A 2 14.35 14.96 6.92
N SER A 3 14.34 15.05 5.59
CA SER A 3 13.22 14.51 4.82
C SER A 3 13.36 12.99 4.75
N ASN A 4 12.35 12.26 5.23
CA ASN A 4 12.11 10.91 4.72
C ASN A 4 11.82 11.00 3.21
N PHE A 5 12.00 9.90 2.49
CA PHE A 5 11.71 9.82 1.04
C PHE A 5 10.34 10.38 0.66
N ASP A 6 9.40 10.21 1.59
CA ASP A 6 8.02 10.61 1.44
C ASP A 6 7.87 12.13 1.37
N GLU A 7 8.57 12.85 2.24
CA GLU A 7 8.56 14.31 2.24
C GLU A 7 9.22 14.87 0.96
N TYR A 8 10.21 14.16 0.41
CA TYR A 8 10.95 14.56 -0.78
C TYR A 8 10.08 14.61 -2.06
N LEU A 9 9.05 13.76 -2.15
CA LEU A 9 8.15 13.65 -3.30
C LEU A 9 6.78 14.30 -3.10
N SER A 10 6.44 14.69 -1.87
CA SER A 10 5.07 15.02 -1.41
C SER A 10 4.33 16.20 -2.07
N SER A 11 4.98 17.05 -2.88
CA SER A 11 4.37 18.29 -3.42
C SER A 11 3.69 18.15 -4.79
N GLU A 12 3.71 16.97 -5.39
CA GLU A 12 3.39 16.79 -6.81
C GLU A 12 2.00 16.16 -6.99
N GLU A 13 1.13 16.79 -7.80
CA GLU A 13 -0.28 16.40 -7.95
C GLU A 13 -0.49 14.96 -8.43
N ARG A 14 0.49 14.38 -9.12
CA ARG A 14 0.43 13.02 -9.70
C ARG A 14 1.06 11.94 -8.83
N VAL A 15 1.52 12.31 -7.63
CA VAL A 15 2.20 11.42 -6.69
C VAL A 15 1.32 11.25 -5.45
N TYR A 16 0.82 10.03 -5.24
CA TYR A 16 0.09 9.67 -4.03
C TYR A 16 0.98 8.86 -3.12
N MET A 17 0.93 9.21 -1.84
CA MET A 17 1.78 8.64 -0.82
C MET A 17 0.94 8.16 0.35
N SER A 18 1.19 6.92 0.78
CA SER A 18 0.61 6.40 2.01
C SER A 18 1.34 6.99 3.19
N THR A 19 0.61 7.58 4.14
CA THR A 19 1.17 8.18 5.35
C THR A 19 0.45 7.69 6.60
N ASP A 20 1.04 7.96 7.77
CA ASP A 20 0.42 7.63 9.06
C ASP A 20 -0.95 8.30 9.25
N GLU A 21 -1.17 9.47 8.65
CA GLU A 21 -2.45 10.19 8.73
C GLU A 21 -3.43 9.72 7.66
N LYS A 22 -2.92 9.31 6.50
CA LYS A 22 -3.68 8.97 5.29
C LYS A 22 -3.12 7.70 4.66
N ALA A 23 -3.63 6.55 5.06
CA ALA A 23 -3.06 5.27 4.65
C ALA A 23 -3.79 4.68 3.44
N MET A 24 -3.03 4.31 2.41
CA MET A 24 -3.49 3.49 1.29
C MET A 24 -3.04 2.08 1.55
N LEU A 25 -3.98 1.17 1.83
CA LEU A 25 -3.66 -0.17 2.30
C LEU A 25 -4.12 -1.23 1.33
N VAL A 26 -3.28 -2.23 1.14
CA VAL A 26 -3.64 -3.50 0.52
C VAL A 26 -3.81 -4.56 1.60
N TRP A 27 -4.87 -5.36 1.45
CA TRP A 27 -5.21 -6.47 2.33
C TRP A 27 -5.15 -7.77 1.58
N GLY A 28 -4.49 -8.76 2.16
CA GLY A 28 -4.44 -10.11 1.63
C GLY A 28 -4.66 -11.17 2.69
N GLU A 29 -4.91 -12.39 2.25
CA GLU A 29 -4.89 -13.60 3.06
C GLU A 29 -3.55 -14.30 2.87
N ALA A 30 -2.89 -14.69 3.97
CA ALA A 30 -1.83 -15.69 3.91
C ALA A 30 -2.41 -17.10 3.98
N SER A 31 -2.21 -17.87 2.91
CA SER A 31 -2.43 -19.31 2.87
C SER A 31 -1.07 -20.01 2.82
N GLY A 32 -0.84 -21.02 3.66
CA GLY A 32 0.46 -21.70 3.71
C GLY A 32 1.65 -20.80 4.10
N SER A 33 2.88 -21.24 3.81
CA SER A 33 4.11 -20.53 4.18
C SER A 33 4.49 -19.41 3.22
N ASN A 34 4.15 -19.53 1.93
CA ASN A 34 4.63 -18.61 0.89
C ASN A 34 3.53 -17.91 0.10
N ASP A 35 2.27 -18.32 0.24
CA ASP A 35 1.21 -17.79 -0.60
C ASP A 35 0.51 -16.59 0.05
N ALA A 36 0.09 -15.67 -0.81
CA ALA A 36 -0.79 -14.57 -0.46
C ALA A 36 -1.81 -14.36 -1.58
N SER A 37 -3.06 -14.16 -1.21
CA SER A 37 -4.13 -13.75 -2.13
C SER A 37 -4.65 -12.38 -1.72
N LEU A 38 -5.06 -11.58 -2.70
CA LEU A 38 -5.62 -10.26 -2.46
C LEU A 38 -7.07 -10.39 -1.95
N LEU A 39 -7.40 -9.68 -0.87
CA LEU A 39 -8.74 -9.62 -0.28
C LEU A 39 -9.44 -8.30 -0.58
N GLY A 40 -8.68 -7.21 -0.66
CA GLY A 40 -9.25 -5.88 -0.86
C GLY A 40 -8.27 -4.77 -0.54
N PHE A 41 -8.79 -3.55 -0.62
CA PHE A 41 -8.05 -2.34 -0.31
C PHE A 41 -8.78 -1.53 0.74
N THR A 42 -8.04 -0.73 1.50
CA THR A 42 -8.66 0.34 2.29
C THR A 42 -7.99 1.68 2.05
N TYR A 43 -8.79 2.73 2.02
CA TYR A 43 -8.32 4.11 2.07
C TYR A 43 -8.70 4.71 3.41
N ASN A 44 -7.69 4.96 4.24
CA ASN A 44 -7.87 5.48 5.58
C ASN A 44 -7.66 6.99 5.55
N TYR A 45 -8.70 7.77 5.81
CA TYR A 45 -8.64 9.23 5.70
C TYR A 45 -8.90 9.90 7.06
N PRO A 46 -8.11 10.92 7.45
CA PRO A 46 -8.24 11.56 8.76
C PRO A 46 -9.37 12.60 8.83
N GLY A 47 -9.96 12.97 7.68
CA GLY A 47 -11.08 13.90 7.57
C GLY A 47 -12.44 13.21 7.48
N GLU A 48 -13.51 14.00 7.65
CA GLU A 48 -14.89 13.53 7.49
C GLU A 48 -15.25 13.41 6.01
N PHE A 49 -16.01 12.39 5.62
CA PHE A 49 -16.39 12.15 4.22
C PHE A 49 -17.13 13.33 3.56
N GLU A 50 -17.90 14.11 4.31
CA GLU A 50 -18.60 15.30 3.79
C GLU A 50 -17.64 16.38 3.29
N SER A 51 -16.41 16.39 3.82
CA SER A 51 -15.31 17.22 3.31
C SER A 51 -14.54 16.57 2.14
N PHE A 52 -14.79 15.29 1.86
CA PHE A 52 -14.05 14.45 0.91
C PHE A 52 -14.98 13.90 -0.17
N THR A 53 -15.36 14.74 -1.14
CA THR A 53 -16.44 14.41 -2.09
C THR A 53 -15.96 13.88 -3.44
N LYS A 54 -14.66 13.92 -3.72
CA LYS A 54 -13.96 13.35 -4.88
C LYS A 54 -12.50 13.77 -4.76
N THR A 55 -11.60 12.84 -4.50
CA THR A 55 -10.20 13.09 -4.83
C THR A 55 -9.77 12.09 -5.89
N ASP A 56 -8.86 12.54 -6.73
CA ASP A 56 -8.21 11.71 -7.73
C ASP A 56 -7.56 10.49 -7.09
N GLU A 57 -7.11 10.60 -5.84
CA GLU A 57 -6.56 9.51 -5.03
C GLU A 57 -7.59 8.41 -4.70
N LEU A 58 -8.82 8.75 -4.31
CA LEU A 58 -9.83 7.71 -4.05
C LEU A 58 -10.26 7.03 -5.37
N GLN A 59 -10.33 7.78 -6.46
CA GLN A 59 -10.58 7.23 -7.79
C GLN A 59 -9.43 6.29 -8.23
N MET A 60 -8.19 6.69 -7.95
CA MET A 60 -6.99 5.90 -8.18
C MET A 60 -7.05 4.58 -7.39
N MET A 61 -7.37 4.63 -6.09
CA MET A 61 -7.54 3.43 -5.27
C MET A 61 -8.66 2.53 -5.79
N GLN A 62 -9.77 3.11 -6.28
CA GLN A 62 -10.86 2.33 -6.86
C GLN A 62 -10.44 1.63 -8.16
N LYS A 63 -9.50 2.18 -8.94
CA LYS A 63 -8.93 1.47 -10.11
C LYS A 63 -8.18 0.20 -9.71
N PHE A 64 -7.38 0.24 -8.65
CA PHE A 64 -6.74 -0.96 -8.09
C PHE A 64 -7.78 -2.01 -7.69
N ALA A 65 -8.81 -1.62 -6.95
CA ALA A 65 -9.85 -2.53 -6.49
C ALA A 65 -10.64 -3.18 -7.64
N ARG A 66 -11.11 -2.37 -8.60
CA ARG A 66 -11.84 -2.86 -9.79
C ARG A 66 -11.02 -3.80 -10.64
N GLY A 67 -9.79 -3.40 -10.94
CA GLY A 67 -8.88 -4.17 -11.78
C GLY A 67 -8.53 -5.53 -11.21
N ASN A 68 -8.58 -5.64 -9.88
CA ASN A 68 -8.36 -6.88 -9.15
C ASN A 68 -9.65 -7.61 -8.75
N ASN A 69 -10.83 -7.06 -9.07
CA ASN A 69 -12.13 -7.60 -8.68
C ASN A 69 -12.26 -7.87 -7.16
N VAL A 70 -11.81 -6.91 -6.35
CA VAL A 70 -11.88 -6.94 -4.88
C VAL A 70 -12.50 -5.64 -4.35
N PRO A 71 -13.07 -5.62 -3.14
CA PRO A 71 -13.62 -4.39 -2.57
C PRO A 71 -12.54 -3.36 -2.24
N LEU A 72 -12.91 -2.08 -2.38
CA LEU A 72 -12.26 -0.96 -1.70
C LEU A 72 -13.17 -0.50 -0.56
N LEU A 73 -12.62 -0.43 0.65
CA LEU A 73 -13.32 0.17 1.78
C LEU A 73 -12.70 1.52 2.13
N TRP A 74 -13.56 2.45 2.50
CA TRP A 74 -13.16 3.66 3.15
C TRP A 74 -13.13 3.42 4.66
N ILE A 75 -12.08 3.91 5.32
CA ILE A 75 -11.94 3.91 6.77
C ILE A 75 -11.80 5.35 7.22
N GLY A 76 -12.76 5.84 8.00
CA GLY A 76 -12.71 7.21 8.48
C GLY A 76 -11.70 7.43 9.58
N LYS A 77 -11.64 8.68 10.05
CA LYS A 77 -10.87 9.08 11.24
C LYS A 77 -11.13 8.13 12.42
N GLY A 78 -12.32 7.52 12.45
CA GLY A 78 -12.78 6.72 13.56
C GLY A 78 -12.88 7.58 14.82
N ARG A 79 -13.59 7.07 15.80
CA ARG A 79 -13.49 7.59 17.17
C ARG A 79 -13.06 6.42 18.02
N PHE A 80 -11.82 5.98 17.82
CA PHE A 80 -11.26 4.83 18.54
C PHE A 80 -11.23 5.08 20.05
N ASP A 81 -11.05 6.34 20.44
CA ASP A 81 -11.20 6.84 21.81
C ASP A 81 -12.63 6.66 22.35
N SER A 82 -13.65 6.78 21.50
CA SER A 82 -15.05 6.49 21.84
C SER A 82 -15.49 5.06 21.49
N GLY A 83 -14.56 4.17 21.13
CA GLY A 83 -14.87 2.77 20.79
C GLY A 83 -15.61 2.56 19.47
N LYS A 84 -15.52 3.48 18.51
CA LYS A 84 -16.23 3.38 17.22
C LYS A 84 -15.33 3.50 15.99
N LEU A 85 -15.69 2.78 14.93
CA LEU A 85 -15.10 2.83 13.60
C LEU A 85 -16.12 3.34 12.59
N GLU A 86 -15.74 4.30 11.75
CA GLU A 86 -16.50 4.64 10.55
C GLU A 86 -15.93 3.85 9.39
N VAL A 87 -16.77 3.09 8.70
CA VAL A 87 -16.38 2.27 7.55
C VAL A 87 -17.46 2.34 6.49
N GLY A 88 -17.09 2.13 5.24
CA GLY A 88 -18.06 1.90 4.18
C GLY A 88 -17.39 1.36 2.92
N GLN A 89 -18.14 0.61 2.13
CA GLN A 89 -17.64 0.14 0.84
C GLN A 89 -17.74 1.26 -0.20
N VAL A 90 -16.66 1.45 -0.95
CA VAL A 90 -16.59 2.38 -2.07
C VAL A 90 -17.20 1.71 -3.31
N THR A 91 -18.16 2.39 -3.94
CA THR A 91 -18.92 1.90 -5.09
C THR A 91 -19.03 2.98 -6.17
N ASP A 92 -19.28 2.54 -7.39
CA ASP A 92 -19.52 3.43 -8.52
C ASP A 92 -20.97 3.90 -8.60
N LYS A 93 -21.14 5.17 -8.94
CA LYS A 93 -22.39 5.70 -9.43
C LYS A 93 -22.42 5.70 -10.96
N PRO A 94 -23.61 5.64 -11.58
CA PRO A 94 -23.77 5.71 -13.04
C PRO A 94 -23.16 6.96 -13.71
N ASP A 95 -23.00 8.05 -12.97
CA ASP A 95 -22.41 9.30 -13.45
C ASP A 95 -20.86 9.32 -13.39
N GLY A 96 -20.24 8.17 -13.10
CA GLY A 96 -18.78 8.02 -12.99
C GLY A 96 -18.21 8.51 -11.66
N THR A 97 -19.05 8.93 -10.73
CA THR A 97 -18.62 9.38 -9.40
C THR A 97 -18.59 8.22 -8.41
N LEU A 98 -17.87 8.38 -7.29
CA LEU A 98 -17.82 7.38 -6.24
C LEU A 98 -18.87 7.66 -5.17
N HIS A 99 -19.37 6.58 -4.58
CA HIS A 99 -20.24 6.57 -3.41
C HIS A 99 -19.62 5.71 -2.31
N VAL A 100 -19.85 6.09 -1.06
CA VAL A 100 -19.51 5.26 0.10
C VAL A 100 -20.77 5.08 0.92
N ASP A 101 -21.20 3.84 1.09
CA ASP A 101 -22.30 3.50 2.00
C ASP A 101 -21.71 3.37 3.41
N ARG A 102 -21.88 4.43 4.22
CA ARG A 102 -21.18 4.62 5.49
C ARG A 102 -21.98 4.05 6.64
N GLU A 103 -21.28 3.41 7.55
CA GLU A 103 -21.81 3.01 8.84
C GLU A 103 -20.83 3.28 9.98
N TRP A 104 -21.40 3.55 11.15
CA TRP A 104 -20.65 3.63 12.40
C TRP A 104 -20.78 2.30 13.14
N LEU A 105 -19.65 1.62 13.30
CA LEU A 105 -19.55 0.35 14.00
C LEU A 105 -18.95 0.53 15.38
N ASP A 106 -19.47 -0.20 16.35
CA ASP A 106 -18.75 -0.43 17.60
C ASP A 106 -17.54 -1.35 17.32
N LEU A 107 -16.40 -1.08 17.97
CA LEU A 107 -15.13 -1.78 17.66
C LEU A 107 -15.17 -3.29 17.91
N ASP A 108 -16.07 -3.78 18.77
CA ASP A 108 -16.31 -5.20 19.03
C ASP A 108 -16.97 -5.91 17.83
N ARG A 109 -17.72 -5.17 17.00
CA ARG A 109 -18.38 -5.67 15.78
C ARG A 109 -17.58 -5.38 14.52
N ALA A 110 -16.69 -4.40 14.56
CA ALA A 110 -15.91 -3.96 13.40
C ALA A 110 -15.08 -5.07 12.75
N ALA A 111 -14.51 -6.00 13.54
CA ALA A 111 -13.71 -7.09 12.99
C ALA A 111 -14.55 -8.05 12.12
N ALA A 112 -15.71 -8.47 12.62
CA ALA A 112 -16.63 -9.33 11.87
C ALA A 112 -17.13 -8.63 10.60
N LYS A 113 -17.45 -7.34 10.68
CA LYS A 113 -17.92 -6.58 9.51
C LYS A 113 -16.84 -6.40 8.45
N LEU A 114 -15.58 -6.19 8.83
CA LEU A 114 -14.47 -6.17 7.87
C LEU A 114 -14.24 -7.54 7.22
N GLN A 115 -14.40 -8.63 7.96
CA GLN A 115 -14.38 -9.98 7.37
C GLN A 115 -15.50 -10.18 6.35
N GLU A 116 -16.72 -9.71 6.66
CA GLU A 116 -17.88 -9.75 5.74
C GLU A 116 -17.58 -8.98 4.45
N TYR A 117 -17.04 -7.75 4.55
CA TYR A 117 -16.66 -6.96 3.38
C TYR A 117 -15.62 -7.68 2.51
N PHE A 118 -14.64 -8.34 3.12
CA PHE A 118 -13.62 -9.10 2.40
C PHE A 118 -14.05 -10.51 2.00
N GLY A 119 -15.29 -10.93 2.30
CA GLY A 119 -15.79 -12.27 1.98
C GLY A 119 -15.09 -13.40 2.73
N THR A 120 -14.62 -13.13 3.94
CA THR A 120 -13.90 -14.08 4.81
C THR A 120 -14.69 -14.38 6.07
N ASP A 121 -14.37 -15.51 6.73
CA ASP A 121 -14.94 -15.89 8.03
C ASP A 121 -13.92 -16.74 8.81
N TYR A 122 -12.94 -16.08 9.42
CA TYR A 122 -11.87 -16.71 10.18
C TYR A 122 -12.08 -16.57 11.68
N ASP A 123 -11.85 -17.67 12.40
CA ASP A 123 -12.05 -17.74 13.85
C ASP A 123 -10.83 -17.30 14.68
N ARG A 124 -9.64 -17.22 14.07
CA ARG A 124 -8.38 -16.92 14.78
C ARG A 124 -7.98 -15.46 14.63
N MET A 125 -8.11 -14.70 15.72
CA MET A 125 -7.87 -13.26 15.77
C MET A 125 -6.46 -12.89 16.31
N GLY A 126 -5.97 -11.71 15.93
CA GLY A 126 -4.72 -11.09 16.40
C GLY A 126 -3.51 -11.34 15.50
N THR A 127 -2.40 -10.62 15.71
CA THR A 127 -1.11 -10.90 15.02
C THR A 127 -0.05 -11.44 15.98
N SER A 128 0.83 -12.30 15.45
CA SER A 128 2.03 -12.82 16.12
C SER A 128 3.23 -11.85 16.16
N LYS A 129 3.16 -10.66 15.52
CA LYS A 129 4.25 -9.67 15.54
C LYS A 129 4.21 -8.81 16.82
N ALA A 130 5.35 -8.69 17.50
CA ALA A 130 5.49 -7.89 18.72
C ALA A 130 5.16 -6.39 18.52
N LYS A 131 4.53 -5.76 19.53
CA LYS A 131 4.29 -4.30 19.61
C LYS A 131 5.60 -3.54 19.78
N ASN A 132 6.41 -3.42 18.74
CA ASN A 132 7.64 -2.62 18.80
C ASN A 132 7.66 -1.56 17.69
N LYS A 133 7.78 -0.30 18.15
CA LYS A 133 7.84 1.00 17.45
C LYS A 133 6.50 1.73 17.34
N ARG A 134 6.55 3.05 17.63
CA ARG A 134 5.48 4.05 17.60
C ARG A 134 4.45 3.72 16.53
N THR A 135 3.18 3.72 16.92
CA THR A 135 2.10 3.22 16.10
C THR A 135 1.39 4.33 15.35
N ALA A 136 1.27 4.13 14.03
CA ALA A 136 0.73 5.04 13.02
C ALA A 136 -0.82 5.19 13.09
N GLY A 137 -1.36 5.57 14.25
CA GLY A 137 -2.80 5.88 14.40
C GLY A 137 -3.68 4.74 14.91
N GLY A 138 -4.89 5.09 15.38
CA GLY A 138 -5.80 4.20 16.12
C GLY A 138 -6.26 2.96 15.36
N PHE A 139 -6.55 3.08 14.06
CA PHE A 139 -6.95 1.94 13.24
C PHE A 139 -5.79 0.94 13.02
N HIS A 140 -4.55 1.43 12.87
CA HIS A 140 -3.39 0.55 12.66
C HIS A 140 -3.19 -0.40 13.84
N ASP A 141 -3.34 0.14 15.05
CA ASP A 141 -3.23 -0.62 16.29
C ASP A 141 -4.41 -1.56 16.51
N TRP A 142 -5.62 -1.03 16.34
CA TRP A 142 -6.81 -1.83 16.51
C TRP A 142 -6.83 -3.01 15.54
N SER A 143 -6.54 -2.78 14.26
CA SER A 143 -6.57 -3.85 13.24
C SER A 143 -5.55 -4.95 13.52
N ARG A 144 -4.35 -4.61 14.01
CA ARG A 144 -3.36 -5.61 14.43
C ARG A 144 -3.85 -6.44 15.62
N ALA A 145 -4.52 -5.83 16.59
CA ALA A 145 -4.97 -6.55 17.77
C ALA A 145 -6.23 -7.39 17.52
N ASN A 146 -7.09 -6.97 16.58
CA ASN A 146 -8.47 -7.48 16.50
C ASN A 146 -8.85 -8.13 15.17
N LEU A 147 -8.02 -8.08 14.12
CA LEU A 147 -8.31 -8.77 12.85
C LEU A 147 -7.67 -10.16 12.79
N PRO A 148 -8.15 -11.05 11.89
CA PRO A 148 -7.63 -12.41 11.78
C PRO A 148 -6.12 -12.47 11.53
N GLU A 149 -5.43 -13.46 12.11
CA GLU A 149 -3.97 -13.64 11.94
C GLU A 149 -3.57 -13.86 10.47
N ARG A 150 -4.49 -14.45 9.71
CA ARG A 150 -4.34 -14.69 8.27
C ARG A 150 -4.26 -13.40 7.46
N PHE A 151 -4.87 -12.31 7.95
CA PHE A 151 -4.80 -11.05 7.23
C PHE A 151 -3.35 -10.56 7.18
N LYS A 152 -2.94 -10.20 5.97
CA LYS A 152 -1.73 -9.46 5.66
C LYS A 152 -2.14 -8.08 5.22
N LYS A 153 -1.45 -7.10 5.79
CA LYS A 153 -1.70 -5.69 5.57
C LYS A 153 -0.39 -5.04 5.21
N GLN A 154 -0.39 -4.30 4.11
CA GLN A 154 0.75 -3.55 3.61
C GLN A 154 0.28 -2.20 3.09
N ASP A 155 1.17 -1.21 3.18
CA ASP A 155 0.94 0.12 2.64
C ASP A 155 1.26 0.10 1.14
N LEU A 156 0.48 0.81 0.33
CA LEU A 156 0.87 1.17 -1.03
C LEU A 156 1.73 2.44 -0.91
N ASP A 157 3.04 2.27 -0.66
CA ASP A 157 3.92 3.38 -0.25
C ASP A 157 3.81 4.59 -1.19
N ILE A 158 4.05 4.39 -2.49
CA ILE A 158 3.89 5.43 -3.52
C ILE A 158 3.13 4.88 -4.73
N VAL A 159 2.15 5.65 -5.19
CA VAL A 159 1.53 5.49 -6.51
C VAL A 159 1.80 6.72 -7.36
N ILE A 160 2.35 6.51 -8.54
CA ILE A 160 2.46 7.54 -9.57
C ILE A 160 1.35 7.36 -10.59
N THR A 161 0.67 8.44 -10.95
CA THR A 161 -0.39 8.42 -11.95
C THR A 161 0.00 9.18 -13.21
N SER A 162 -0.59 8.80 -14.35
CA SER A 162 -0.39 9.53 -15.61
C SER A 162 -1.17 10.85 -15.68
N ASP A 163 -2.36 10.88 -15.05
CA ASP A 163 -3.38 11.93 -15.18
C ASP A 163 -4.00 12.33 -13.82
N GLY A 164 -3.36 11.96 -12.70
CA GLY A 164 -3.94 12.11 -11.35
C GLY A 164 -4.72 10.88 -10.89
N VAL A 165 -5.26 10.06 -11.80
CA VAL A 165 -6.15 8.95 -11.41
C VAL A 165 -5.61 7.58 -11.83
N THR A 166 -5.08 7.49 -13.04
CA THR A 166 -4.67 6.25 -13.68
C THR A 166 -3.29 5.82 -13.17
N PRO A 167 -3.19 4.73 -12.39
CA PRO A 167 -1.91 4.23 -11.89
C PRO A 167 -0.95 3.91 -13.04
N LYS A 168 0.30 4.32 -12.89
CA LYS A 168 1.39 4.05 -13.82
C LYS A 168 2.51 3.26 -13.15
N TYR A 169 2.87 3.66 -11.93
CA TYR A 169 3.88 2.97 -11.12
C TYR A 169 3.33 2.74 -9.71
N LEU A 170 3.52 1.54 -9.18
CA LEU A 170 3.33 1.21 -7.77
C LEU A 170 4.69 0.89 -7.16
N ILE A 171 5.18 1.75 -6.28
CA ILE A 171 6.55 1.72 -5.78
C ILE A 171 6.53 1.37 -4.29
N GLU A 172 7.25 0.30 -3.93
CA GLU A 172 7.57 -0.04 -2.55
C GLU A 172 8.90 0.63 -2.17
N LEU A 173 8.96 1.22 -0.99
CA LEU A 173 10.15 1.87 -0.45
C LEU A 173 10.89 0.93 0.49
N LYS A 174 12.15 0.64 0.16
CA LYS A 174 13.02 -0.17 1.03
C LYS A 174 14.24 0.63 1.48
N ARG A 175 14.61 0.42 2.74
CA ARG A 175 15.81 1.03 3.34
C ARG A 175 16.55 0.09 4.27
N SER A 176 17.86 -0.02 4.09
CA SER A 176 18.71 -0.82 4.97
C SER A 176 20.12 -0.24 5.11
N TYR A 177 21.01 -0.96 5.80
CA TYR A 177 22.44 -0.62 5.89
C TYR A 177 23.29 -1.43 4.90
N ILE A 178 22.66 -2.25 4.05
CA ILE A 178 23.36 -3.00 2.99
C ILE A 178 23.70 -2.02 1.87
N ASP A 179 24.91 -2.10 1.35
CA ASP A 179 25.35 -1.29 0.21
C ASP A 179 24.38 -1.41 -0.98
N LEU A 180 24.19 -0.32 -1.72
CA LEU A 180 23.27 -0.24 -2.85
C LEU A 180 23.47 -1.40 -3.83
N ASP A 181 24.72 -1.69 -4.20
CA ASP A 181 25.06 -2.77 -5.14
C ASP A 181 24.80 -4.18 -4.57
N GLY A 182 24.83 -4.34 -3.25
CA GLY A 182 24.65 -5.63 -2.58
C GLY A 182 23.22 -5.95 -2.16
N TRP A 183 22.32 -4.97 -2.13
CA TRP A 183 20.94 -5.21 -1.69
C TRP A 183 20.11 -5.91 -2.76
N THR A 184 19.29 -6.85 -2.32
CA THR A 184 18.26 -7.54 -3.13
C THR A 184 16.98 -7.70 -2.32
N PRO A 185 15.81 -7.85 -2.96
CA PRO A 185 14.57 -8.14 -2.26
C PRO A 185 14.69 -9.34 -1.32
N PHE A 186 14.14 -9.24 -0.11
CA PHE A 186 14.19 -10.31 0.89
C PHE A 186 13.01 -11.26 0.75
N LYS A 187 13.29 -12.58 0.80
CA LYS A 187 12.24 -13.61 0.71
C LYS A 187 11.27 -13.58 1.89
N ASP A 188 11.68 -13.06 3.04
CA ASP A 188 10.80 -12.86 4.20
C ASP A 188 9.64 -11.89 3.90
N ASP A 189 9.81 -11.01 2.90
CA ASP A 189 8.79 -10.09 2.41
C ASP A 189 8.03 -10.64 1.19
N LEU A 190 8.22 -11.92 0.81
CA LEU A 190 7.62 -12.54 -0.39
C LEU A 190 6.13 -12.23 -0.54
N ARG A 191 5.34 -12.42 0.54
CA ARG A 191 3.90 -12.16 0.51
C ARG A 191 3.55 -10.70 0.23
N ASN A 192 4.36 -9.77 0.72
CA ASN A 192 4.17 -8.35 0.44
C ASN A 192 4.43 -8.06 -1.05
N TYR A 193 5.51 -8.63 -1.61
CA TYR A 193 5.77 -8.48 -3.05
C TYR A 193 4.68 -9.13 -3.92
N VAL A 194 4.13 -10.28 -3.51
CA VAL A 194 2.99 -10.90 -4.20
C VAL A 194 1.78 -9.96 -4.21
N LEU A 195 1.42 -9.37 -3.07
CA LEU A 195 0.31 -8.41 -2.98
C LEU A 195 0.57 -7.16 -3.80
N GLN A 196 1.80 -6.63 -3.78
CA GLN A 196 2.20 -5.49 -4.60
C GLN A 196 2.06 -5.78 -6.10
N VAL A 197 2.62 -6.88 -6.58
CA VAL A 197 2.57 -7.26 -8.01
C VAL A 197 1.13 -7.52 -8.45
N THR A 198 0.35 -8.26 -7.66
CA THR A 198 -1.06 -8.53 -7.95
C THR A 198 -1.84 -7.22 -8.05
N SER A 199 -1.68 -6.33 -7.07
CA SER A 199 -2.31 -5.01 -7.07
C SER A 199 -1.95 -4.21 -8.32
N ALA A 200 -0.67 -4.13 -8.66
CA ALA A 200 -0.17 -3.41 -9.84
C ALA A 200 -0.73 -3.99 -11.14
N GLN A 201 -0.75 -5.31 -11.29
CA GLN A 201 -1.28 -5.98 -12.48
C GLN A 201 -2.76 -5.66 -12.73
N GLY A 202 -3.60 -5.72 -11.69
CA GLY A 202 -5.01 -5.37 -11.85
C GLY A 202 -5.21 -3.91 -12.27
N ALA A 203 -4.34 -3.01 -11.81
CA ALA A 203 -4.40 -1.59 -12.14
C ALA A 203 -3.66 -1.18 -13.43
N ASP A 204 -3.06 -2.13 -14.16
CA ASP A 204 -2.15 -1.87 -15.29
C ASP A 204 -0.97 -0.93 -14.94
N ALA A 205 -0.48 -1.05 -13.70
CA ALA A 205 0.68 -0.33 -13.21
C ALA A 205 1.93 -1.21 -13.23
N VAL A 206 3.09 -0.57 -13.30
CA VAL A 206 4.39 -1.26 -13.19
C VAL A 206 4.81 -1.34 -11.72
N PRO A 207 5.03 -2.55 -11.16
CA PRO A 207 5.49 -2.73 -9.79
C PRO A 207 7.00 -2.49 -9.69
N LEU A 208 7.39 -1.57 -8.80
CA LEU A 208 8.77 -1.16 -8.59
C LEU A 208 9.19 -1.25 -7.12
N ILE A 209 10.49 -1.38 -6.87
CA ILE A 209 11.09 -1.21 -5.55
C ILE A 209 12.14 -0.10 -5.67
N ALA A 210 11.96 0.97 -4.91
CA ALA A 210 12.98 1.99 -4.76
C ALA A 210 13.74 1.74 -3.45
N TYR A 211 15.02 1.40 -3.59
CA TYR A 211 15.92 1.10 -2.48
C TYR A 211 16.91 2.25 -2.24
N GLN A 212 17.09 2.60 -0.97
CA GLN A 212 18.14 3.52 -0.52
C GLN A 212 18.78 3.04 0.79
N ASN A 213 19.93 3.60 1.12
CA ASN A 213 20.51 3.40 2.45
C ASN A 213 19.70 4.13 3.53
N LYS A 214 19.83 3.70 4.80
CA LYS A 214 19.17 4.33 5.98
C LYS A 214 19.81 5.66 6.38
N GLU A 215 19.95 6.56 5.42
CA GLU A 215 20.42 7.93 5.63
C GLU A 215 19.31 8.93 5.27
N THR A 216 19.49 10.19 5.65
CA THR A 216 18.56 11.24 5.21
C THR A 216 18.74 11.46 3.72
N ILE A 217 17.64 11.42 2.95
CA ILE A 217 17.71 11.63 1.52
C ILE A 217 17.88 13.11 1.17
N ASN A 218 18.72 13.37 0.18
CA ASN A 218 18.88 14.64 -0.54
C ASN A 218 19.06 14.35 -2.04
N ASP A 219 19.11 15.40 -2.86
CA ASP A 219 19.21 15.30 -4.33
C ASP A 219 20.37 14.41 -4.83
N ASP A 220 21.49 14.40 -4.11
CA ASP A 220 22.70 13.64 -4.44
C ASP A 220 22.69 12.20 -3.90
N SER A 221 21.68 11.85 -3.11
CA SER A 221 21.59 10.52 -2.50
C SER A 221 21.36 9.46 -3.57
N MET A 222 22.19 8.42 -3.54
CA MET A 222 22.14 7.35 -4.52
C MET A 222 21.06 6.33 -4.16
N MET A 223 20.38 5.83 -5.19
CA MET A 223 19.29 4.88 -5.08
C MET A 223 19.51 3.71 -6.05
N THR A 224 18.84 2.61 -5.75
CA THR A 224 18.67 1.49 -6.69
C THR A 224 17.19 1.29 -6.97
N LEU A 225 16.85 1.17 -8.24
CA LEU A 225 15.49 0.88 -8.67
C LEU A 225 15.42 -0.54 -9.22
N PHE A 226 14.43 -1.29 -8.75
CA PHE A 226 14.11 -2.61 -9.26
C PHE A 226 12.73 -2.58 -9.89
N LYS A 227 12.61 -3.07 -11.11
CA LYS A 227 11.32 -3.40 -11.72
C LYS A 227 11.06 -4.88 -11.53
N ILE A 228 9.93 -5.22 -10.92
CA ILE A 228 9.58 -6.62 -10.67
C ILE A 228 8.95 -7.17 -11.94
N ASN A 229 9.62 -8.14 -12.56
CA ASN A 229 9.14 -8.79 -13.79
C ASN A 229 8.24 -9.98 -13.48
N ASN A 230 8.60 -10.77 -12.47
CA ASN A 230 7.85 -11.95 -12.07
C ASN A 230 8.15 -12.35 -10.62
N ILE A 231 7.18 -13.01 -9.97
CA ILE A 231 7.35 -13.68 -8.68
C ILE A 231 6.89 -15.13 -8.84
N ASP A 232 7.72 -16.06 -8.39
CA ASP A 232 7.38 -17.48 -8.22
C ASP A 232 7.52 -17.87 -6.74
N PRO A 233 6.41 -17.91 -5.97
CA PRO A 233 6.44 -18.25 -4.55
C PRO A 233 6.99 -19.65 -4.24
N ASN A 234 6.97 -20.55 -5.23
CA ASN A 234 7.38 -21.94 -5.09
C ASN A 234 8.85 -22.17 -5.49
N ALA A 235 9.50 -21.19 -6.12
CA ALA A 235 10.90 -21.32 -6.51
C ALA A 235 11.84 -21.35 -5.29
N GLY A 236 12.85 -22.23 -5.39
CA GLY A 236 13.95 -22.31 -4.44
C GLY A 236 15.03 -21.24 -4.68
N GLY A 237 15.85 -20.99 -3.67
CA GLY A 237 16.98 -20.06 -3.77
C GLY A 237 16.55 -18.62 -4.03
N SER A 238 17.27 -17.93 -4.92
CA SER A 238 17.03 -16.53 -5.33
C SER A 238 16.04 -16.38 -6.50
N ASN A 239 15.57 -17.47 -7.09
CA ASN A 239 14.74 -17.43 -8.32
C ASN A 239 13.26 -17.13 -8.07
N TRP A 240 12.88 -16.88 -6.82
CA TRP A 240 11.50 -16.54 -6.45
C TRP A 240 11.07 -15.16 -6.93
N ILE A 241 12.02 -14.30 -7.31
CA ILE A 241 11.73 -12.99 -7.88
C ILE A 241 12.71 -12.71 -9.03
N SER A 242 12.18 -12.20 -10.13
CA SER A 242 12.97 -11.69 -11.25
C SER A 242 12.79 -10.19 -11.33
N THR A 243 13.91 -9.47 -11.45
CA THR A 243 13.91 -8.01 -11.51
C THR A 243 14.87 -7.49 -12.56
N ASP A 244 14.46 -6.45 -13.28
CA ASP A 244 15.41 -5.54 -13.93
C ASP A 244 15.89 -4.52 -12.90
N ARG A 245 17.18 -4.18 -12.96
CA ARG A 245 17.86 -3.41 -11.91
C ARG A 245 18.66 -2.26 -12.51
N GLU A 246 18.43 -1.06 -11.99
CA GLU A 246 19.24 0.11 -12.28
C GLU A 246 19.87 0.63 -10.98
N ASN A 247 21.21 0.58 -10.91
CA ASN A 247 21.97 1.10 -9.78
C ASN A 247 22.42 2.53 -10.03
N GLY A 248 22.59 3.27 -8.94
CA GLY A 248 23.32 4.53 -9.00
C GLY A 248 22.55 5.67 -9.66
N ILE A 249 21.22 5.68 -9.52
CA ILE A 249 20.41 6.86 -9.85
C ILE A 249 20.42 7.76 -8.62
N ASN A 250 20.74 9.06 -8.78
CA ASN A 250 20.57 9.99 -7.66
C ASN A 250 19.09 10.36 -7.46
N ALA A 251 18.75 10.83 -6.27
CA ALA A 251 17.36 11.12 -5.89
C ALA A 251 16.71 12.18 -6.82
N ALA A 252 17.48 13.20 -7.22
CA ALA A 252 16.99 14.24 -8.13
C ALA A 252 16.60 13.67 -9.50
N GLU A 253 17.43 12.83 -10.08
CA GLU A 253 17.16 12.17 -11.35
C GLU A 253 15.99 11.19 -11.22
N PHE A 254 15.92 10.44 -10.11
CA PHE A 254 14.79 9.57 -9.83
C PHE A 254 13.48 10.35 -9.77
N LYS A 255 13.43 11.45 -9.01
CA LYS A 255 12.26 12.34 -8.93
C LYS A 255 11.89 12.92 -10.30
N ARG A 256 12.88 13.39 -11.07
CA ARG A 256 12.65 13.90 -12.42
C ARG A 256 12.00 12.85 -13.33
N ARG A 257 12.57 11.64 -13.39
CA ARG A 257 12.05 10.54 -14.21
C ARG A 257 10.66 10.09 -13.76
N LEU A 258 10.40 10.05 -12.45
CA LEU A 258 9.06 9.77 -11.92
C LEU A 258 8.02 10.75 -12.47
N LEU A 259 8.30 12.05 -12.42
CA LEU A 259 7.36 13.11 -12.78
C LEU A 259 7.16 13.25 -14.29
N GLU A 260 8.19 12.94 -15.08
CA GLU A 260 8.08 12.83 -16.53
C GLU A 260 7.43 11.50 -16.96
N GLY A 261 7.36 10.52 -16.05
CA GLY A 261 6.89 9.18 -16.34
C GLY A 261 7.81 8.42 -17.29
N ASP A 262 9.12 8.68 -17.23
CA ASP A 262 10.14 8.06 -18.08
C ASP A 262 11.10 7.21 -17.25
N LEU A 263 10.55 6.36 -16.38
CA LEU A 263 11.34 5.32 -15.70
C LEU A 263 11.64 4.21 -16.72
N ARG A 264 12.74 4.36 -17.45
CA ARG A 264 13.26 3.37 -18.39
C ARG A 264 14.03 2.30 -17.63
N ILE A 265 13.33 1.25 -17.22
CA ILE A 265 13.90 -0.01 -16.71
C ILE A 265 13.30 -1.19 -17.47
#